data_AF-A0A183ED71-F1
#
_entry.id   AF-A0A183ED71-F1
#
_cell.length_a   1.000
_cell.length_b   1.000
_cell.length_c   1.000
_cell.angle_alpha   90.00
_cell.angle_beta   90.00
_cell.angle_gamma   90.00
#
_symmetry.space_group_name_H-M   'P 1'
#
loop_
_entity.id
_entity.type
_entity.pdbx_description
1 polymer ?
#
loop_
_entity_poly.entity_id
_entity_poly.type
_entity_poly.pdbx_seq_one_letter_code
_entity_poly.pdbx_strand_id
1 'polypeptide(L)'
;MLDRCLKSVHFRWLDYDPVGKDMPGTRFVAFKTPLHSSYFLNRGVTFDDEDVFETKTLLEMVLTLHLFIFLHFCSDNSSEADRQGKKVGLVIDLTATDRYYDPLEWTSSGVKYVKIRCTGHEVYAEPGNIEKFRNVVTKFLLENSDNGEPFLAYL
;
A
#
# COMPACT_ATOMS: atom_id res chain seq x y z
N MET A 1 -14.13 -9.70 38.42
CA MET A 1 -14.98 -8.94 37.47
C MET A 1 -14.29 -7.67 36.94
N LEU A 2 -12.95 -7.59 36.93
CA LEU A 2 -12.19 -6.45 36.41
C LEU A 2 -11.19 -6.90 35.34
N ASP A 3 -11.65 -7.68 34.36
CA ASP A 3 -10.77 -8.21 33.30
C ASP A 3 -11.45 -8.30 31.92
N ARG A 4 -12.60 -7.63 31.76
CA ARG A 4 -13.35 -7.62 30.48
C ARG A 4 -13.61 -6.21 29.91
N CYS A 5 -13.15 -5.16 30.59
CA CYS A 5 -13.44 -3.77 30.18
C CYS A 5 -12.32 -3.10 29.37
N LEU A 6 -11.09 -3.65 29.34
CA LEU A 6 -9.96 -3.10 28.56
C LEU A 6 -9.78 -3.73 27.16
N LYS A 7 -10.63 -4.71 26.78
CA LYS A 7 -10.63 -5.32 25.43
C LYS A 7 -11.70 -4.73 24.49
N SER A 8 -12.22 -3.55 24.81
CA SER A 8 -13.18 -2.79 24.02
C SER A 8 -12.42 -1.62 23.41
N VAL A 9 -11.78 -1.73 22.24
CA VAL A 9 -12.32 -2.08 20.93
C VAL A 9 -11.22 -2.82 20.18
N HIS A 10 -11.39 -4.11 19.87
CA HIS A 10 -10.52 -4.79 18.92
C HIS A 10 -10.71 -4.11 17.55
N PHE A 11 -9.78 -3.24 17.20
CA PHE A 11 -9.83 -2.50 15.96
C PHE A 11 -9.50 -3.48 14.85
N ARG A 12 -10.51 -3.93 14.08
CA ARG A 12 -10.37 -4.98 13.06
C ARG A 12 -9.24 -4.77 12.07
N TRP A 13 -8.78 -3.53 11.88
CA TRP A 13 -7.63 -3.20 11.04
C TRP A 13 -6.29 -3.80 11.55
N LEU A 14 -6.16 -4.00 12.87
CA LEU A 14 -5.00 -4.68 13.48
C LEU A 14 -4.98 -6.17 13.10
N ASP A 15 -6.15 -6.75 12.79
CA ASP A 15 -6.30 -8.16 12.44
C ASP A 15 -5.77 -8.49 11.03
N TYR A 16 -5.43 -7.48 10.23
CA TYR A 16 -4.93 -7.64 8.87
C TYR A 16 -3.42 -7.36 8.80
N ASP A 17 -2.72 -8.21 8.05
CA ASP A 17 -1.33 -7.98 7.68
C ASP A 17 -1.17 -6.63 6.96
N PRO A 18 -0.11 -5.84 7.24
CA PRO A 18 0.12 -4.57 6.57
C PRO A 18 0.14 -4.66 5.04
N VAL A 19 0.78 -5.71 4.53
CA VAL A 19 0.93 -5.98 3.10
C VAL A 19 0.47 -7.40 2.81
N GLY A 20 -0.38 -7.56 1.80
CA GLY A 20 -0.87 -8.85 1.34
C GLY A 20 0.20 -9.66 0.61
N LYS A 21 -0.10 -10.93 0.35
CA LYS A 21 0.77 -11.83 -0.42
C LYS A 21 0.85 -11.38 -1.88
N ASP A 22 1.99 -11.66 -2.52
CA ASP A 22 2.17 -11.48 -3.97
C ASP A 22 1.05 -12.20 -4.74
N MET A 23 0.49 -11.54 -5.75
CA MET A 23 -0.54 -12.08 -6.63
C MET A 23 0.11 -12.57 -7.94
N PRO A 24 0.34 -13.90 -8.12
CA PRO A 24 1.10 -14.42 -9.25
C PRO A 24 0.49 -14.03 -10.59
N GLY A 25 1.34 -13.68 -11.56
CA GLY A 25 0.90 -13.25 -12.89
C GLY A 25 0.37 -11.81 -12.95
N THR A 26 0.45 -11.06 -11.85
CA THR A 26 0.06 -9.65 -11.80
C THR A 26 1.18 -8.77 -11.26
N ARG A 27 1.07 -7.46 -11.51
CA ARG A 27 1.92 -6.43 -10.89
C ARG A 27 1.24 -5.78 -9.67
N PHE A 28 0.21 -6.41 -9.12
CA PHE A 28 -0.53 -5.88 -7.98
C PHE A 28 0.09 -6.31 -6.65
N VAL A 29 0.14 -5.37 -5.71
CA VAL A 29 0.35 -5.64 -4.28
C VAL A 29 -0.77 -4.97 -3.51
N ALA A 30 -1.54 -5.78 -2.78
CA ALA A 30 -2.55 -5.25 -1.86
C ALA A 30 -1.88 -4.90 -0.53
N PHE A 31 -2.32 -3.84 0.11
CA PHE A 31 -1.89 -3.47 1.46
C PHE A 31 -3.08 -2.87 2.19
N LYS A 32 -3.10 -2.95 3.54
CA LYS A 32 -4.17 -2.31 4.31
C LYS A 32 -3.98 -0.79 4.28
N THR A 33 -5.02 -0.02 4.57
CA THR A 33 -4.92 1.45 4.53
C THR A 33 -3.92 1.95 5.58
N PRO A 34 -2.82 2.65 5.20
CA PRO A 34 -1.93 3.27 6.17
C PRO A 34 -2.66 4.41 6.87
N LEU A 35 -2.24 4.70 8.10
CA LEU A 35 -2.88 5.71 8.92
C LEU A 35 -1.87 6.81 9.28
N HIS A 36 -2.33 8.04 9.33
CA HIS A 36 -1.51 9.19 9.71
C HIS A 36 -1.00 9.04 11.15
N SER A 37 0.19 9.57 11.48
CA SER A 37 0.78 9.43 12.82
C SER A 37 -0.15 9.89 13.94
N SER A 38 -0.96 10.94 13.69
CA SER A 38 -1.96 11.42 14.64
C SER A 38 -3.00 10.36 15.02
N TYR A 39 -3.25 9.37 14.18
CA TYR A 39 -4.11 8.24 14.49
C TYR A 39 -3.56 7.43 15.68
N PHE A 40 -2.24 7.18 15.69
CA PHE A 40 -1.59 6.39 16.73
C PHE A 40 -1.36 7.21 18.01
N LEU A 41 -1.08 8.52 17.88
CA LEU A 41 -0.84 9.40 19.03
C LEU A 41 -2.12 9.75 19.81
N ASN A 42 -3.26 9.90 19.13
CA ASN A 42 -4.47 10.50 19.73
C ASN A 42 -5.45 9.49 20.35
N ARG A 43 -5.07 8.21 20.49
CA ARG A 43 -5.97 7.15 21.00
C ARG A 43 -5.89 6.94 22.51
N GLY A 44 -4.92 7.56 23.19
CA GLY A 44 -4.71 7.33 24.63
C GLY A 44 -4.28 5.89 24.95
N VAL A 45 -3.81 5.15 23.95
CA VAL A 45 -3.28 3.79 24.03
C VAL A 45 -1.95 3.79 23.30
N THR A 46 -0.94 3.13 23.86
CA THR A 46 0.34 2.90 23.19
C THR A 46 0.17 1.73 22.22
N PHE A 47 0.57 1.93 20.96
CA PHE A 47 0.67 0.85 19.97
C PHE A 47 2.06 0.25 20.02
N ASP A 48 2.18 -1.06 19.81
CA ASP A 48 3.47 -1.68 19.58
C ASP A 48 4.03 -1.20 18.23
N ASP A 49 5.35 -1.05 18.12
CA ASP A 49 5.99 -0.55 16.89
C ASP A 49 5.61 -1.40 15.66
N GLU A 50 5.38 -2.70 15.86
CA GLU A 50 4.94 -3.64 14.82
C GLU A 50 3.51 -3.38 14.33
N ASP A 51 2.66 -2.75 15.15
CA ASP A 51 1.27 -2.42 14.83
C ASP A 51 1.15 -1.05 14.11
N VAL A 52 2.21 -0.25 14.09
CA VAL A 52 2.24 1.06 13.44
C VAL A 52 2.48 0.88 11.94
N PHE A 53 1.49 1.26 11.14
CA PHE A 53 1.59 1.22 9.69
C PHE A 53 1.16 2.55 9.06
N GLU A 54 2.16 3.33 8.68
CA GLU A 54 2.05 4.63 8.02
C GLU A 54 2.49 4.53 6.55
N THR A 55 2.25 5.57 5.75
CA THR A 55 2.73 5.62 4.35
C THR A 55 4.24 5.45 4.26
N LYS A 56 4.98 6.11 5.18
CA LYS A 56 6.44 6.01 5.27
C LYS A 56 6.89 4.58 5.56
N THR A 57 6.16 3.85 6.41
CA THR A 57 6.45 2.45 6.72
C THR A 57 6.42 1.60 5.45
N LEU A 58 5.40 1.77 4.60
CA LEU A 58 5.34 1.03 3.33
C LEU A 58 6.47 1.41 2.37
N LEU A 59 6.75 2.71 2.22
CA LEU A 59 7.83 3.19 1.35
C LEU A 59 9.19 2.67 1.82
N GLU A 60 9.45 2.70 3.12
CA GLU A 60 10.66 2.17 3.75
C GLU A 60 10.77 0.66 3.61
N MET A 61 9.67 -0.10 3.76
CA MET A 61 9.68 -1.55 3.53
C MET A 61 10.12 -1.90 2.11
N VAL A 62 9.61 -1.16 1.12
CA VAL A 62 9.95 -1.37 -0.30
C VAL A 62 11.41 -1.00 -0.58
N LEU A 63 11.90 0.09 -0.01
CA LEU A 63 13.31 0.52 -0.12
C LEU A 63 14.28 -0.41 0.62
N THR A 64 13.90 -0.92 1.79
CA THR A 64 14.75 -1.81 2.60
C THR A 64 14.89 -3.18 1.95
N LEU A 65 13.80 -3.71 1.39
CA LEU A 65 13.85 -4.93 0.56
C LEU A 65 14.78 -4.74 -0.64
N HIS A 66 14.74 -3.58 -1.31
CA HIS A 66 15.66 -3.25 -2.39
C HIS A 66 17.12 -3.24 -1.92
N LEU A 67 17.43 -2.55 -0.81
CA LEU A 67 18.79 -2.46 -0.28
C LEU A 67 19.32 -3.82 0.20
N PHE A 68 18.47 -4.64 0.83
CA PHE A 68 18.86 -5.98 1.29
C PHE A 68 19.18 -6.91 0.13
N ILE A 69 18.33 -6.93 -0.92
CA ILE A 69 18.59 -7.69 -2.15
C ILE A 69 19.86 -7.15 -2.82
N PHE A 70 20.02 -5.83 -2.95
CA PHE A 70 21.20 -5.24 -3.56
C PHE A 70 22.49 -5.61 -2.81
N LEU A 71 22.49 -5.60 -1.47
CA LEU A 71 23.65 -5.96 -0.65
C LEU A 71 23.95 -7.47 -0.64
N HIS A 72 22.94 -8.34 -0.67
CA HIS A 72 23.14 -9.80 -0.66
C HIS A 72 23.37 -10.41 -2.06
N PHE A 73 22.85 -9.82 -3.12
CA PHE A 73 22.88 -10.38 -4.49
C PHE A 73 24.06 -9.88 -5.33
N CYS A 74 24.94 -9.03 -4.78
CA CYS A 74 26.08 -8.46 -5.51
C CYS A 74 27.16 -9.47 -5.98
N SER A 75 26.93 -10.78 -5.90
CA SER A 75 27.84 -11.80 -6.43
C SER A 75 27.40 -12.44 -7.77
N ASP A 76 26.18 -12.22 -8.25
CA ASP A 76 25.67 -12.91 -9.45
C ASP A 76 25.56 -12.00 -10.68
N ASN A 77 25.89 -12.57 -11.85
CA ASN A 77 25.88 -11.94 -13.19
C ASN A 77 24.46 -11.70 -13.75
N SER A 78 23.45 -11.49 -12.89
CA SER A 78 22.11 -11.14 -13.35
C SER A 78 22.10 -9.74 -13.97
N SER A 79 21.21 -9.54 -14.95
CA SER A 79 21.13 -8.31 -15.73
C SER A 79 20.83 -7.10 -14.81
N GLU A 80 21.26 -5.89 -15.20
CA GLU A 80 21.00 -4.64 -14.46
C GLU A 80 19.50 -4.46 -14.11
N ALA A 81 18.61 -5.01 -14.94
CA ALA A 81 17.16 -5.02 -14.73
C ALA A 81 16.72 -5.97 -13.59
N ASP A 82 17.40 -7.10 -13.39
CA ASP A 82 17.14 -8.02 -12.26
C ASP A 82 17.59 -7.44 -10.92
N ARG A 83 18.46 -6.42 -10.94
CA ARG A 83 18.97 -5.73 -9.73
C ARG A 83 18.06 -4.59 -9.26
N GLN A 84 17.11 -4.16 -10.08
CA GLN A 84 16.10 -3.19 -9.66
C GLN A 84 15.07 -3.87 -8.78
N GLY A 85 15.33 -3.87 -7.47
CA GLY A 85 14.37 -4.29 -6.47
C GLY A 85 13.02 -3.56 -6.63
N LYS A 86 11.98 -4.22 -6.11
CA LYS A 86 10.58 -3.84 -6.22
C LYS A 86 10.33 -2.34 -5.86
N LYS A 87 9.54 -1.58 -6.65
CA LYS A 87 9.19 -0.15 -6.37
C LYS A 87 7.70 0.17 -6.55
N VAL A 88 7.07 0.87 -5.60
CA VAL A 88 5.68 1.35 -5.81
C VAL A 88 5.66 2.45 -6.87
N GLY A 89 4.97 2.21 -7.99
CA GLY A 89 4.87 3.16 -9.10
C GLY A 89 3.52 3.89 -9.16
N LEU A 90 2.46 3.26 -8.67
CA LEU A 90 1.12 3.83 -8.62
C LEU A 90 0.33 3.28 -7.41
N VAL A 91 -0.28 4.19 -6.64
CA VAL A 91 -1.26 3.87 -5.60
C VAL A 91 -2.67 4.21 -6.12
N ILE A 92 -3.57 3.25 -6.02
CA ILE A 92 -5.00 3.44 -6.28
C ILE A 92 -5.75 3.31 -4.95
N ASP A 93 -6.19 4.45 -4.42
CA ASP A 93 -6.94 4.51 -3.16
C ASP A 93 -8.44 4.33 -3.41
N LEU A 94 -9.01 3.24 -2.89
CA LEU A 94 -10.43 2.97 -3.00
C LEU A 94 -11.27 3.42 -1.82
N THR A 95 -10.65 3.95 -0.77
CA THR A 95 -11.39 4.34 0.42
C THR A 95 -12.39 5.46 0.09
N ALA A 96 -13.54 5.46 0.76
CA ALA A 96 -14.55 6.50 0.57
C ALA A 96 -14.18 7.85 1.21
N THR A 97 -13.00 7.97 1.86
CA THR A 97 -12.65 9.11 2.72
C THR A 97 -11.21 9.57 2.52
N ASP A 98 -10.89 10.83 2.82
CA ASP A 98 -9.54 11.38 2.70
C ASP A 98 -8.85 11.57 4.06
N ARG A 99 -9.38 10.91 5.10
CA ARG A 99 -8.98 11.14 6.49
C ARG A 99 -7.81 10.27 6.95
N TYR A 100 -7.38 9.30 6.16
CA TYR A 100 -6.44 8.28 6.61
C TYR A 100 -4.98 8.69 6.47
N TYR A 101 -4.59 9.34 5.39
CA TYR A 101 -3.22 9.80 5.13
C TYR A 101 -3.24 10.98 4.14
N ASP A 102 -2.14 11.70 4.01
CA ASP A 102 -1.98 12.75 2.99
C ASP A 102 -1.49 12.15 1.66
N PRO A 103 -2.22 12.28 0.54
CA PRO A 103 -1.75 11.86 -0.77
C PRO A 103 -0.39 12.43 -1.18
N LEU A 104 0.00 13.59 -0.63
CA LEU A 104 1.32 14.18 -0.89
C LEU A 104 2.47 13.30 -0.44
N GLU A 105 2.29 12.43 0.56
CA GLU A 105 3.32 11.50 1.03
C GLU A 105 3.75 10.53 -0.09
N TRP A 106 2.80 10.09 -0.93
CA TRP A 106 3.07 9.26 -2.11
C TRP A 106 3.71 10.07 -3.24
N THR A 107 3.11 11.19 -3.59
CA THR A 107 3.54 11.97 -4.78
C THR A 107 4.91 12.61 -4.59
N SER A 108 5.24 13.04 -3.37
CA SER A 108 6.58 13.54 -3.00
C SER A 108 7.67 12.47 -3.17
N SER A 109 7.29 11.19 -3.07
CA SER A 109 8.17 10.04 -3.25
C SER A 109 8.22 9.56 -4.71
N GLY A 110 7.66 10.33 -5.65
CA GLY A 110 7.60 9.98 -7.08
C GLY A 110 6.58 8.89 -7.40
N VAL A 111 5.68 8.55 -6.48
CA VAL A 111 4.62 7.55 -6.69
C VAL A 111 3.38 8.24 -7.27
N LYS A 112 2.86 7.74 -8.39
CA LYS A 112 1.58 8.24 -8.94
C LYS A 112 0.45 7.89 -7.96
N TYR A 113 -0.52 8.78 -7.80
CA TYR A 113 -1.64 8.57 -6.88
C TYR A 113 -2.98 8.82 -7.57
N VAL A 114 -3.93 7.91 -7.41
CA VAL A 114 -5.30 8.04 -7.94
C VAL A 114 -6.33 7.63 -6.89
N LYS A 115 -7.32 8.50 -6.64
CA LYS A 115 -8.49 8.22 -5.81
C LYS A 115 -9.66 7.72 -6.67
N ILE A 116 -10.22 6.58 -6.31
CA ILE A 116 -11.47 6.05 -6.88
C ILE A 116 -12.38 5.70 -5.69
N ARG A 117 -13.26 6.63 -5.27
CA ARG A 117 -14.06 6.43 -4.06
C ARG A 117 -15.01 5.25 -4.23
N CYS A 118 -14.85 4.21 -3.43
CA CYS A 118 -15.80 3.13 -3.32
C CYS A 118 -16.56 3.24 -2.00
N THR A 119 -17.84 3.63 -2.08
CA THR A 119 -18.75 3.61 -0.93
C THR A 119 -19.07 2.16 -0.56
N GLY A 120 -19.02 1.85 0.74
CA GLY A 120 -19.31 0.50 1.22
C GLY A 120 -20.76 0.09 0.97
N HIS A 121 -21.00 -1.22 0.95
CA HIS A 121 -22.31 -1.90 0.78
C HIS A 121 -23.01 -1.76 -0.58
N GLU A 122 -22.49 -0.96 -1.51
CA GLU A 122 -23.08 -0.82 -2.86
C GLU A 122 -21.99 -0.82 -3.96
N VAL A 123 -21.19 -1.90 -4.03
CA VAL A 123 -20.11 -2.05 -5.05
C VAL A 123 -20.63 -1.90 -6.49
N TYR A 124 -21.93 -2.11 -6.72
CA TYR A 124 -22.58 -1.96 -8.02
C TYR A 124 -23.19 -0.58 -8.28
N ALA A 125 -23.17 0.36 -7.31
CA ALA A 125 -23.79 1.68 -7.46
C ALA A 125 -23.05 2.58 -8.44
N GLU A 126 -21.77 2.34 -8.70
CA GLU A 126 -20.96 3.17 -9.59
C GLU A 126 -20.21 2.35 -10.64
N PRO A 127 -20.90 1.92 -11.72
CA PRO A 127 -20.27 1.17 -12.83
C PRO A 127 -19.04 1.87 -13.42
N GLY A 128 -19.00 3.20 -13.35
CA GLY A 128 -17.86 4.01 -13.81
C GLY A 128 -16.56 3.77 -13.03
N ASN A 129 -16.62 3.28 -11.78
CA ASN A 129 -15.41 3.03 -10.98
C ASN A 129 -14.61 1.83 -11.51
N ILE A 130 -15.29 0.78 -12.00
CA ILE A 130 -14.64 -0.37 -12.63
C ILE A 130 -13.91 0.08 -13.91
N GLU A 131 -14.59 0.87 -14.74
CA GLU A 131 -13.98 1.39 -15.97
C GLU A 131 -12.81 2.33 -15.66
N LYS A 132 -12.95 3.23 -14.68
CA LYS A 132 -11.89 4.13 -14.22
C LYS A 132 -10.69 3.34 -13.71
N PHE A 133 -10.91 2.32 -12.88
CA PHE A 133 -9.86 1.45 -12.38
C PHE A 133 -9.11 0.78 -13.54
N ARG A 134 -9.85 0.14 -14.46
CA ARG A 134 -9.27 -0.51 -15.64
C ARG A 134 -8.44 0.47 -16.46
N ASN A 135 -8.96 1.66 -16.76
CA ASN A 135 -8.27 2.67 -17.56
C ASN A 135 -6.98 3.15 -16.88
N VAL A 136 -7.01 3.40 -15.57
CA VAL A 136 -5.84 3.82 -14.79
C VAL A 136 -4.76 2.75 -14.80
N VAL A 137 -5.13 1.49 -14.53
CA VAL A 137 -4.23 0.34 -14.55
C VAL A 137 -3.63 0.12 -15.94
N THR A 138 -4.48 0.07 -16.97
CA THR A 138 -4.03 -0.17 -18.36
C THR A 138 -3.09 0.93 -18.82
N LYS A 139 -3.41 2.20 -18.58
CA LYS A 139 -2.54 3.33 -18.93
C LYS A 139 -1.19 3.22 -18.22
N PHE A 140 -1.19 2.93 -16.92
CA PHE A 140 0.04 2.77 -16.16
C PHE A 140 0.92 1.63 -16.70
N LEU A 141 0.32 0.48 -17.00
CA LEU A 141 1.04 -0.67 -17.55
C LEU A 141 1.61 -0.41 -18.95
N LEU A 142 0.88 0.30 -19.82
CA LEU A 142 1.36 0.67 -21.15
C LEU A 142 2.55 1.63 -21.09
N GLU A 143 2.49 2.64 -20.21
CA GLU A 143 3.56 3.61 -19.97
C GLU A 143 4.81 2.99 -19.30
N ASN A 144 4.70 1.76 -18.77
CA ASN A 144 5.75 1.07 -18.01
C ASN A 144 5.86 -0.39 -18.49
N SER A 145 5.85 -0.59 -19.81
CA SER A 145 5.87 -1.93 -20.43
C SER A 145 7.26 -2.53 -20.57
N ASP A 146 8.28 -1.68 -20.53
CA ASP A 146 9.70 -1.93 -20.79
C ASP A 146 10.56 -2.09 -19.53
N ASN A 147 10.13 -1.52 -18.40
CA ASN A 147 10.93 -1.53 -17.17
C ASN A 147 10.75 -2.77 -16.29
N GLY A 148 9.79 -3.66 -16.57
CA GLY A 148 9.51 -4.84 -15.73
C GLY A 148 9.12 -4.51 -14.27
N GLU A 149 9.15 -3.23 -13.88
CA GLU A 149 8.99 -2.73 -12.51
C GLU A 149 7.55 -2.92 -12.05
N PRO A 150 7.20 -3.89 -11.21
CA PRO A 150 5.91 -3.82 -10.52
C PRO A 150 6.00 -2.57 -9.61
N PHE A 151 4.98 -1.81 -9.21
CA PHE A 151 3.82 -2.24 -8.43
C PHE A 151 2.66 -1.23 -8.54
N LEU A 152 1.48 -1.77 -8.81
CA LEU A 152 0.18 -1.13 -8.55
C LEU A 152 -0.23 -1.50 -7.14
N ALA A 153 -0.31 -0.51 -6.27
CA ALA A 153 -0.67 -0.72 -4.89
C ALA A 153 -2.14 -0.32 -4.69
N TYR A 154 -2.94 -1.25 -4.18
CA TYR A 154 -4.38 -1.10 -3.99
C TYR A 154 -4.75 -1.22 -2.51
N LEU A 155 -5.72 -0.41 -2.09
CA LEU A 155 -6.41 -0.47 -0.79
C LEU A 155 -7.79 -1.12 -0.93
#